data_AF-A0A349NFR6-F1
#
_entry.id   AF-A0A349NFR6-F1
#
_cell.length_a   1.000
_cell.length_b   1.000
_cell.length_c   1.000
_cell.angle_alpha   90.00
_cell.angle_beta   90.00
_cell.angle_gamma   90.00
#
_symmetry.space_group_name_H-M   'P 1'
#
loop_
_entity.id
_entity.type
_entity.pdbx_description
1 polymer ?
#
loop_
_entity_poly.entity_id
_entity_poly.type
_entity_poly.pdbx_seq_one_letter_code
_entity_poly.pdbx_strand_id
1 'polypeptide(L)'
;MPRPRLLSEKCFLVFSFNRKVLSLYDNFDIYFMKKFFLMFYGGLVAFMILILSGCNSAPRCHIIGYVNASLEGKKIYLVPLFGPQDKDHFDSTFIHNHHFFFKKDSTELAIVRVDYHYRYGLEDMLVITEPGQVKVTIGPISSCGGTPQNDSLQAWKKEVMRFRQNARSPLAAARLKVRTLQIVAHVKANPLHDFLQSVYPTSKTQ
;
A
#
# COMPACT_ATOMS: atom_id res chain seq x y z
N MET A 1 -82.23 30.42 -72.63
CA MET A 1 -81.73 29.23 -71.89
C MET A 1 -80.21 29.37 -71.77
N PRO A 2 -79.51 28.97 -70.67
CA PRO A 2 -79.94 28.57 -69.32
C PRO A 2 -79.44 29.52 -68.18
N ARG A 3 -79.94 29.32 -66.95
CA ARG A 3 -79.42 29.93 -65.69
C ARG A 3 -78.12 29.25 -65.25
N PRO A 4 -77.35 29.89 -64.35
CA PRO A 4 -76.74 29.16 -63.24
C PRO A 4 -77.38 29.54 -61.90
N ARG A 5 -77.64 28.49 -61.12
CA ARG A 5 -78.12 28.49 -59.75
C ARG A 5 -76.97 28.84 -58.78
N LEU A 6 -77.38 29.32 -57.61
CA LEU A 6 -76.62 29.39 -56.36
C LEU A 6 -75.66 28.20 -56.13
N LEU A 7 -74.42 28.53 -55.78
CA LEU A 7 -73.49 27.69 -55.00
C LEU A 7 -72.85 28.64 -53.97
N SER A 8 -73.48 28.77 -52.80
CA SER A 8 -73.17 27.99 -51.60
C SER A 8 -72.09 28.67 -50.74
N GLU A 9 -72.56 29.46 -49.78
CA GLU A 9 -71.77 30.01 -48.66
C GLU A 9 -71.12 28.93 -47.77
N LYS A 10 -71.33 27.64 -48.05
CA LYS A 10 -70.78 26.53 -47.26
C LYS A 10 -69.28 26.27 -47.49
N CYS A 11 -68.67 26.83 -48.54
CA CYS A 11 -67.23 26.65 -48.77
C CYS A 11 -66.35 27.50 -47.84
N PHE A 12 -66.82 28.65 -47.36
CA PHE A 12 -65.98 29.57 -46.59
C PHE A 12 -65.78 29.13 -45.13
N LEU A 13 -66.78 28.49 -44.53
CA LEU A 13 -66.68 27.98 -43.15
C LEU A 13 -65.80 26.73 -43.02
N VAL A 14 -65.77 25.86 -44.03
CA VAL A 14 -64.95 24.63 -44.00
C VAL A 14 -63.45 24.93 -44.13
N PHE A 15 -63.07 25.96 -44.89
CA PHE A 15 -61.67 26.37 -45.02
C PHE A 15 -61.12 27.10 -43.79
N SER A 16 -61.93 27.93 -43.12
CA SER A 16 -61.51 28.65 -41.90
C SER A 16 -61.40 27.72 -40.67
N PHE A 17 -62.26 26.70 -40.58
CA PHE A 17 -62.23 25.73 -39.49
C PHE A 17 -61.02 24.77 -39.60
N ASN A 18 -60.70 24.30 -40.82
CA ASN A 18 -59.54 23.41 -41.04
C ASN A 18 -58.18 24.10 -40.79
N ARG A 19 -58.05 25.41 -41.06
CA ARG A 19 -56.77 26.13 -40.84
C ARG A 19 -56.45 26.36 -39.36
N LYS A 20 -57.46 26.56 -38.51
CA LYS A 20 -57.27 26.70 -37.05
C LYS A 20 -56.94 25.36 -36.38
N VAL A 21 -57.59 24.27 -36.80
CA VAL A 21 -57.35 22.92 -36.26
C VAL A 21 -55.95 22.40 -36.62
N LEU A 22 -55.46 22.65 -37.85
CA LEU A 22 -54.09 22.28 -38.24
C LEU A 22 -53.03 23.06 -37.44
N SER A 23 -53.23 24.37 -37.24
CA SER A 23 -52.26 25.20 -36.49
C SER A 23 -52.18 24.87 -35.00
N LEU A 24 -53.26 24.33 -34.42
CA LEU A 24 -53.26 23.91 -33.01
C LEU A 24 -52.56 22.56 -32.83
N TYR A 25 -52.61 21.67 -33.83
CA TYR A 25 -51.89 20.39 -33.83
C TYR A 25 -50.37 20.59 -33.94
N ASP A 26 -49.92 21.45 -34.87
CA ASP A 26 -48.49 21.78 -35.01
C ASP A 26 -47.91 22.46 -33.75
N ASN A 27 -48.67 23.37 -33.13
CA ASN A 27 -48.23 24.02 -31.90
C ASN A 27 -48.21 23.08 -30.68
N PHE A 28 -49.10 22.08 -30.63
CA PHE A 28 -49.14 21.09 -29.55
C PHE A 28 -47.96 20.11 -29.64
N ASP A 29 -47.61 19.63 -30.85
CA ASP A 29 -46.45 18.77 -31.09
C ASP A 29 -45.12 19.49 -30.84
N ILE A 30 -44.99 20.76 -31.26
CA ILE A 30 -43.78 21.55 -30.99
C ILE A 30 -43.58 21.75 -29.48
N TYR A 31 -44.64 21.95 -28.70
CA TYR A 31 -44.54 22.13 -27.25
C TYR A 31 -44.19 20.81 -26.53
N PHE A 32 -44.75 19.70 -27.02
CA PHE A 32 -44.47 18.36 -26.50
C PHE A 32 -43.03 17.94 -26.78
N MET A 33 -42.56 18.13 -28.02
CA MET A 33 -41.18 17.85 -28.43
C MET A 33 -40.16 18.74 -27.72
N LYS A 34 -40.46 20.03 -27.50
CA LYS A 34 -39.61 20.94 -26.73
C LYS A 34 -39.47 20.51 -25.28
N LYS A 35 -40.55 20.08 -24.62
CA LYS A 35 -40.50 19.54 -23.25
C LYS A 35 -39.71 18.25 -23.18
N PHE A 36 -39.85 17.38 -24.19
CA PHE A 36 -39.08 16.14 -24.27
C PHE A 36 -37.58 16.42 -24.45
N PHE A 37 -37.23 17.35 -25.35
CA PHE A 37 -35.84 17.80 -25.53
C PHE A 37 -35.28 18.49 -24.28
N LEU A 38 -36.06 19.32 -23.59
CA LEU A 38 -35.63 19.98 -22.35
C LEU A 38 -35.37 18.96 -21.22
N MET A 39 -36.24 17.96 -21.11
CA MET A 39 -36.13 16.90 -20.10
C MET A 39 -34.95 15.97 -20.40
N PHE A 40 -34.72 15.65 -21.68
CA PHE A 40 -33.58 14.84 -22.12
C PHE A 40 -32.24 15.57 -21.93
N TYR A 41 -32.20 16.87 -22.24
CA TYR A 41 -31.02 17.71 -22.02
C TYR A 41 -30.74 17.90 -20.52
N GLY A 42 -31.78 18.08 -19.70
CA GLY A 42 -31.66 18.09 -18.24
C GLY A 42 -31.11 16.78 -17.66
N GLY A 43 -31.58 15.64 -18.18
CA GLY A 43 -31.07 14.32 -17.82
C GLY A 43 -29.60 14.10 -18.19
N LEU A 44 -29.20 14.53 -19.40
CA LEU A 44 -27.81 14.47 -19.85
C LEU A 44 -26.88 15.37 -19.01
N VAL A 45 -27.31 16.58 -18.67
CA VAL A 45 -26.53 17.49 -17.80
C VAL A 45 -26.39 16.91 -16.40
N ALA A 46 -27.46 16.34 -15.82
CA ALA A 46 -27.41 15.67 -14.53
C ALA A 46 -26.48 14.45 -14.53
N PHE A 47 -26.50 13.66 -15.60
CA PHE A 47 -25.60 12.52 -15.78
C PHE A 47 -24.12 12.95 -15.88
N MET A 48 -23.84 14.04 -16.60
CA MET A 48 -22.48 14.62 -16.67
C MET A 48 -21.99 15.16 -15.32
N ILE A 49 -22.88 15.78 -14.52
CA ILE A 49 -22.54 16.23 -13.15
C ILE A 49 -22.19 15.02 -12.25
N LEU A 50 -22.91 13.91 -12.40
CA LEU A 50 -22.67 12.67 -11.64
C LEU A 50 -21.32 12.01 -11.97
N ILE A 51 -20.89 12.07 -13.23
CA ILE A 51 -19.59 11.57 -13.69
C ILE A 51 -18.44 12.43 -13.12
N LEU A 52 -18.64 13.73 -12.96
CA LEU A 52 -17.63 14.66 -12.43
C LEU A 52 -17.43 14.58 -10.91
N SER A 53 -18.38 14.01 -10.16
CA SER A 53 -18.23 13.72 -8.72
C SER A 53 -17.32 12.54 -8.38
N GLY A 54 -16.82 11.79 -9.39
CA GLY A 54 -15.85 10.71 -9.22
C GLY A 54 -14.41 11.17 -8.98
N CYS A 55 -14.19 12.34 -8.39
CA CYS A 55 -12.86 12.82 -8.03
C CYS A 55 -12.42 12.16 -6.73
N ASN A 56 -12.07 10.88 -6.78
CA ASN A 56 -11.48 10.21 -5.64
C ASN A 56 -10.03 10.69 -5.54
N SER A 57 -9.69 11.32 -4.41
CA SER A 57 -8.33 11.76 -4.14
C SER A 57 -7.38 10.58 -4.38
N ALA A 58 -6.33 10.79 -5.18
CA ALA A 58 -5.31 9.76 -5.40
C ALA A 58 -4.92 9.16 -4.04
N PRO A 59 -5.04 7.84 -3.86
CA PRO A 59 -4.87 7.22 -2.55
C PRO A 59 -3.41 7.38 -2.14
N ARG A 60 -3.16 8.15 -1.07
CA ARG A 60 -1.80 8.53 -0.64
C ARG A 60 -1.33 7.65 0.51
N CYS A 61 -0.07 7.24 0.45
CA CYS A 61 0.62 6.59 1.54
C CYS A 61 1.29 7.64 2.44
N HIS A 62 1.04 7.54 3.76
CA HIS A 62 1.70 8.34 4.78
C HIS A 62 2.50 7.41 5.68
N ILE A 63 3.83 7.57 5.69
CA ILE A 63 4.72 6.79 6.54
C ILE A 63 5.11 7.65 7.73
N ILE A 64 4.72 7.22 8.93
CA ILE A 64 5.06 7.86 10.20
C ILE A 64 6.09 6.99 10.91
N GLY A 65 7.27 7.55 11.07
CA GLY A 65 8.44 6.90 11.61
C GLY A 65 8.74 7.27 13.06
N TYR A 66 9.25 6.32 13.83
CA TYR A 66 9.70 6.48 15.20
C TYR A 66 11.13 5.95 15.32
N VAL A 67 12.00 6.71 16.00
CA VAL A 67 13.40 6.37 16.20
C VAL A 67 13.84 6.65 17.64
N ASN A 68 15.02 6.15 18.02
CA ASN A 68 15.67 6.52 19.28
C ASN A 68 16.31 7.94 19.19
N ALA A 69 16.49 8.59 20.34
CA ALA A 69 17.12 9.91 20.54
C ALA A 69 18.51 10.06 19.95
N SER A 70 19.28 8.97 19.85
CA SER A 70 20.60 8.99 19.24
C SER A 70 20.60 9.37 17.75
N LEU A 71 19.45 9.31 17.09
CA LEU A 71 19.30 9.56 15.65
C LEU A 71 18.72 10.95 15.32
N GLU A 72 18.52 11.80 16.33
CA GLU A 72 18.01 13.16 16.12
C GLU A 72 18.92 13.96 15.18
N GLY A 73 18.31 14.67 14.23
CA GLY A 73 19.02 15.46 13.21
C GLY A 73 19.76 14.63 12.14
N LYS A 74 19.67 13.29 12.20
CA LYS A 74 20.26 12.42 11.16
C LYS A 74 19.30 12.27 9.98
N LYS A 75 19.86 11.93 8.82
CA LYS A 75 19.10 11.69 7.60
C LYS A 75 18.62 10.25 7.56
N ILE A 76 17.38 10.06 7.10
CA ILE A 76 16.77 8.76 6.85
C ILE A 76 16.23 8.73 5.42
N TYR A 77 16.25 7.55 4.82
CA TYR A 77 15.99 7.35 3.41
C TYR A 77 14.86 6.33 3.23
N LEU A 78 14.00 6.59 2.25
CA LEU A 78 13.01 5.65 1.75
C LEU A 78 13.42 5.24 0.35
N VAL A 79 13.90 4.00 0.20
CA VAL A 79 14.53 3.54 -1.04
C VAL A 79 13.70 2.44 -1.67
N PRO A 80 13.21 2.61 -2.92
CA PRO A 80 12.56 1.54 -3.67
C PRO A 80 13.45 0.29 -3.73
N LEU A 81 12.85 -0.87 -3.49
CA LEU A 81 13.58 -2.14 -3.56
C LEU A 81 13.94 -2.49 -5.01
N PHE A 82 13.04 -2.14 -5.93
CA PHE A 82 13.18 -2.42 -7.36
C PHE A 82 13.39 -1.12 -8.12
N GLY A 83 14.16 -1.18 -9.21
CA GLY A 83 14.48 -0.04 -10.05
C GLY A 83 15.80 0.65 -9.69
N PRO A 84 16.09 1.81 -10.30
CA PRO A 84 17.31 2.57 -10.06
C PRO A 84 17.40 3.03 -8.60
N GLN A 85 18.57 2.82 -7.97
CA GLN A 85 18.87 3.33 -6.62
C GLN A 85 19.80 4.53 -6.64
N ASP A 86 19.53 5.48 -7.53
CA ASP A 86 20.23 6.77 -7.57
C ASP A 86 19.52 7.81 -6.69
N LYS A 87 20.15 8.97 -6.50
CA LYS A 87 19.62 10.07 -5.68
C LYS A 87 18.30 10.64 -6.18
N ASP A 88 17.95 10.40 -7.43
CA ASP A 88 16.77 10.98 -8.07
C ASP A 88 15.51 10.13 -7.82
N HIS A 89 15.70 8.85 -7.41
CA HIS A 89 14.61 7.89 -7.26
C HIS A 89 14.29 7.49 -5.81
N PHE A 90 15.10 7.89 -4.82
CA PHE A 90 14.80 7.65 -3.40
C PHE A 90 14.52 8.94 -2.64
N ASP A 91 13.59 8.88 -1.69
CA ASP A 91 13.25 10.02 -0.84
C ASP A 91 14.17 10.07 0.37
N SER A 92 14.40 11.28 0.90
CA SER A 92 15.11 11.46 2.16
C SER A 92 14.48 12.56 3.00
N THR A 93 14.56 12.41 4.31
CA THR A 93 14.12 13.42 5.26
C THR A 93 15.05 13.43 6.47
N PHE A 94 14.96 14.48 7.27
CA PHE A 94 15.66 14.57 8.54
C PHE A 94 14.76 14.08 9.67
N ILE A 95 15.38 13.41 10.63
CA ILE A 95 14.72 13.01 11.85
C ILE A 95 14.58 14.24 12.75
N HIS A 96 13.36 14.51 13.17
CA HIS A 96 13.02 15.59 14.07
C HIS A 96 12.08 15.12 15.17
N ASN A 97 12.39 15.50 16.41
CA ASN A 97 11.66 15.08 17.61
C ASN A 97 11.49 13.56 17.70
N HIS A 98 12.50 12.78 17.34
CA HIS A 98 12.42 11.30 17.32
C HIS A 98 11.47 10.72 16.26
N HIS A 99 11.02 11.54 15.32
CA HIS A 99 10.10 11.14 14.26
C HIS A 99 10.66 11.47 12.88
N PHE A 100 10.16 10.73 11.89
CA PHE A 100 10.35 11.06 10.48
C PHE A 100 9.05 10.83 9.73
N PHE A 101 8.90 11.49 8.58
CA PHE A 101 7.68 11.42 7.79
C PHE A 101 8.01 11.30 6.30
N PHE A 102 7.34 10.38 5.63
CA PHE A 102 7.33 10.28 4.16
C PHE A 102 5.91 10.29 3.64
N LYS A 103 5.77 10.83 2.42
CA LYS A 103 4.52 10.83 1.67
C LYS A 103 4.81 10.24 0.29
N LYS A 104 4.05 9.22 -0.10
CA LYS A 104 4.21 8.54 -1.38
C LYS A 104 2.86 8.43 -2.08
N ASP A 105 2.86 8.67 -3.39
CA ASP A 105 1.67 8.53 -4.23
C ASP A 105 1.67 7.20 -5.01
N SER A 106 2.81 6.48 -5.03
CA SER A 106 2.97 5.16 -5.64
C SER A 106 2.92 4.03 -4.59
N THR A 107 2.36 2.88 -4.99
CA THR A 107 2.45 1.63 -4.22
C THR A 107 3.64 0.81 -4.72
N GLU A 108 4.67 0.69 -3.90
CA GLU A 108 5.87 -0.07 -4.18
C GLU A 108 6.46 -0.67 -2.90
N LEU A 109 7.35 -1.64 -3.08
CA LEU A 109 8.13 -2.21 -2.00
C LEU A 109 9.40 -1.37 -1.80
N ALA A 110 9.62 -0.86 -0.60
CA ALA A 110 10.72 0.04 -0.28
C ALA A 110 11.39 -0.33 1.04
N ILE A 111 12.62 0.16 1.23
CA ILE A 111 13.40 0.01 2.45
C ILE A 111 13.54 1.37 3.11
N VAL A 112 13.13 1.46 4.37
CA VAL A 112 13.44 2.58 5.26
C VAL A 112 14.77 2.30 5.94
N ARG A 113 15.75 3.17 5.72
CA ARG A 113 17.12 3.01 6.25
C ARG A 113 17.74 4.34 6.63
N VAL A 114 18.51 4.34 7.71
CA VAL A 114 19.23 5.53 8.21
C VAL A 114 20.45 5.82 7.32
N ASP A 115 21.03 7.01 7.40
CA ASP A 115 22.33 7.30 6.79
C ASP A 115 23.39 6.26 7.19
N TYR A 116 24.21 5.86 6.21
CA TYR A 116 25.20 4.79 6.31
C TYR A 116 26.12 4.94 7.53
N HIS A 117 26.52 6.17 7.89
CA HIS A 117 27.44 6.42 9.01
C HIS A 117 26.84 6.06 10.38
N TYR A 118 25.52 5.93 10.48
CA TYR A 118 24.80 5.71 11.74
C TYR A 118 23.99 4.41 11.76
N ARG A 119 24.22 3.49 10.81
CA ARG A 119 23.47 2.21 10.71
C ARG A 119 23.90 1.15 11.71
N TYR A 120 25.04 1.32 12.37
CA TYR A 120 25.56 0.28 13.25
C TYR A 120 24.57 -0.03 14.39
N GLY A 121 24.19 -1.31 14.52
CA GLY A 121 23.23 -1.76 15.53
C GLY A 121 21.77 -1.45 15.22
N LEU A 122 21.45 -0.98 14.00
CA LEU A 122 20.08 -0.76 13.53
C LEU A 122 19.71 -1.79 12.46
N GLU A 123 18.44 -2.16 12.41
CA GLU A 123 17.86 -3.01 11.38
C GLU A 123 17.12 -2.15 10.36
N ASP A 124 17.47 -2.28 9.08
CA ASP A 124 16.71 -1.67 7.99
C ASP A 124 15.28 -2.26 7.95
N MET A 125 14.27 -1.44 7.65
CA MET A 125 12.88 -1.89 7.64
C MET A 125 12.31 -1.94 6.24
N LEU A 126 11.80 -3.11 5.85
CA LEU A 126 11.06 -3.31 4.60
C LEU A 126 9.62 -2.82 4.79
N VAL A 127 9.13 -1.99 3.89
CA VAL A 127 7.79 -1.39 3.94
C VAL A 127 7.14 -1.42 2.55
N ILE A 128 5.81 -1.54 2.54
CA ILE A 128 5.00 -1.40 1.32
C ILE A 128 4.31 -0.04 1.39
N THR A 129 4.48 0.80 0.37
CA THR A 129 3.90 2.15 0.33
C THR A 129 2.44 2.13 -0.10
N GLU A 130 1.60 1.39 0.63
CA GLU A 130 0.17 1.29 0.31
C GLU A 130 -0.64 2.47 0.88
N PRO A 131 -1.83 2.75 0.30
CA PRO A 131 -2.71 3.79 0.78
C PRO A 131 -3.06 3.64 2.26
N GLY A 132 -2.96 4.75 3.01
CA GLY A 132 -3.24 4.77 4.44
C GLY A 132 -2.04 5.25 5.26
N GLN A 133 -2.04 4.91 6.54
CA GLN A 133 -1.00 5.31 7.50
C GLN A 133 -0.13 4.11 7.87
N VAL A 134 1.08 4.08 7.34
CA VAL A 134 2.10 3.10 7.70
C VAL A 134 2.89 3.62 8.89
N LYS A 135 3.00 2.81 9.94
CA LYS A 135 3.79 3.09 11.14
C LYS A 135 5.08 2.28 11.10
N VAL A 136 6.21 2.95 11.25
CA VAL A 136 7.54 2.33 11.20
C VAL A 136 8.31 2.69 12.47
N THR A 137 8.90 1.70 13.12
CA THR A 137 9.84 1.90 14.23
C THR A 137 11.21 1.38 13.81
N ILE A 138 12.22 2.23 13.84
CA ILE A 138 13.61 1.86 13.50
C ILE A 138 14.42 1.71 14.79
N GLY A 139 15.09 0.57 14.92
CA GLY A 139 15.93 0.22 16.06
C GLY A 139 16.74 -1.05 15.80
N PRO A 140 17.31 -1.67 16.85
CA PRO A 140 17.99 -2.96 16.72
C PRO A 140 17.08 -4.09 16.23
N ILE A 141 15.79 -4.00 16.57
CA ILE A 141 14.73 -4.83 16.03
C ILE A 141 13.66 -3.87 15.51
N SER A 142 13.66 -3.64 14.21
CA SER A 142 12.73 -2.70 13.58
C SER A 142 11.37 -3.35 13.37
N SER A 143 10.31 -2.54 13.26
CA SER A 143 8.97 -3.03 12.98
C SER A 143 8.18 -2.09 12.07
N CYS A 144 7.24 -2.66 11.31
CA CYS A 144 6.26 -1.91 10.54
C CYS A 144 4.83 -2.39 10.82
N GLY A 145 3.84 -1.58 10.47
CA GLY A 145 2.43 -1.97 10.47
C GLY A 145 1.51 -0.79 10.16
N GLY A 146 0.22 -0.95 10.47
CA GLY A 146 -0.80 0.09 10.31
C GLY A 146 -1.61 -0.01 9.01
N THR A 147 -1.20 -0.89 8.11
CA THR A 147 -1.90 -1.19 6.86
C THR A 147 -1.83 -2.70 6.56
N PRO A 148 -2.79 -3.28 5.81
CA PRO A 148 -2.94 -4.73 5.72
C PRO A 148 -1.72 -5.50 5.18
N GLN A 149 -1.04 -4.98 4.16
CA GLN A 149 0.14 -5.64 3.58
C GLN A 149 1.34 -5.50 4.52
N ASN A 150 1.53 -4.34 5.15
CA ASN A 150 2.60 -4.16 6.14
C ASN A 150 2.40 -5.01 7.40
N ASP A 151 1.15 -5.20 7.85
CA ASP A 151 0.83 -6.06 8.98
C ASP A 151 1.13 -7.54 8.66
N SER A 152 0.81 -7.96 7.44
CA SER A 152 1.15 -9.31 6.94
C SER A 152 2.65 -9.52 6.85
N LEU A 153 3.39 -8.52 6.36
CA LEU A 153 4.85 -8.54 6.28
C LEU A 153 5.48 -8.62 7.68
N GLN A 154 4.94 -7.88 8.64
CA GLN A 154 5.40 -7.90 10.03
C GLN A 154 5.10 -9.25 10.71
N ALA A 155 3.95 -9.86 10.43
CA ALA A 155 3.60 -11.19 10.93
C ALA A 155 4.58 -12.25 10.39
N TRP A 156 4.87 -12.22 9.09
CA TRP A 156 5.87 -13.08 8.47
C TRP A 156 7.27 -12.87 9.09
N LYS A 157 7.70 -11.62 9.25
CA LYS A 157 8.99 -11.29 9.88
C LYS A 157 9.10 -11.89 11.28
N LYS A 158 8.04 -11.76 12.10
CA LYS A 158 7.99 -12.34 13.46
C LYS A 158 8.16 -13.85 13.43
N GLU A 159 7.48 -14.54 12.53
CA GLU A 159 7.57 -16.01 12.44
C GLU A 159 8.96 -16.47 11.98
N VAL A 160 9.56 -15.78 11.02
CA VAL A 160 10.95 -16.05 10.59
C VAL A 160 11.94 -15.81 11.73
N MET A 161 11.77 -14.73 12.50
CA MET A 161 12.62 -14.45 13.66
C MET A 161 12.48 -15.53 14.72
N ARG A 162 11.25 -15.98 15.02
CA ARG A 162 10.98 -17.07 15.96
C ARG A 162 11.61 -18.37 15.50
N PHE A 163 11.44 -18.75 14.24
CA PHE A 163 12.06 -19.93 13.67
C PHE A 163 13.59 -19.89 13.78
N ARG A 164 14.21 -18.74 13.44
CA ARG A 164 15.67 -18.56 13.56
C ARG A 164 16.17 -18.68 15.00
N GLN A 165 15.43 -18.14 15.97
CA GLN A 165 15.76 -18.26 17.39
C GLN A 165 15.66 -19.72 17.85
N ASN A 166 14.59 -20.42 17.49
CA ASN A 166 14.35 -21.82 17.83
C ASN A 166 15.36 -22.77 17.19
N ALA A 167 15.86 -22.47 15.99
CA ALA A 167 16.88 -23.28 15.32
C ALA A 167 18.30 -23.01 15.84
N ARG A 168 18.60 -21.76 16.25
CA ARG A 168 19.94 -21.38 16.73
C ARG A 168 20.30 -22.01 18.06
N SER A 169 19.39 -22.06 19.03
CA SER A 169 19.68 -22.60 20.37
C SER A 169 20.09 -24.09 20.36
N PRO A 170 19.38 -25.03 19.69
CA PRO A 170 19.81 -26.42 19.63
C PRO A 170 21.05 -26.61 18.77
N LEU A 171 21.21 -25.86 17.67
CA LEU A 171 22.40 -25.97 16.82
C LEU A 171 23.67 -25.50 17.54
N ALA A 172 23.59 -24.41 18.33
CA ALA A 172 24.70 -23.95 19.14
C ALA A 172 25.08 -24.97 20.21
N ALA A 173 24.09 -25.53 20.91
CA ALA A 173 24.30 -26.59 21.90
C ALA A 173 24.92 -27.86 21.27
N ALA A 174 24.44 -28.27 20.10
CA ALA A 174 25.00 -29.40 19.36
C ALA A 174 26.45 -29.14 18.93
N ARG A 175 26.77 -27.94 18.42
CA ARG A 175 28.15 -27.55 18.07
C ARG A 175 29.10 -27.57 19.25
N LEU A 176 28.66 -27.08 20.41
CA LEU A 176 29.42 -27.16 21.67
C LEU A 176 29.67 -28.61 22.07
N LYS A 177 28.63 -29.46 22.04
CA LYS A 177 28.75 -30.89 22.38
C LYS A 177 29.74 -31.61 21.46
N VAL A 178 29.69 -31.36 20.15
CA VAL A 178 30.64 -31.93 19.18
C VAL A 178 32.07 -31.45 19.46
N ARG A 179 32.28 -30.15 19.72
CA ARG A 179 33.61 -29.62 20.08
C ARG A 179 34.15 -30.26 21.35
N THR A 180 33.32 -30.39 22.39
CA THR A 180 33.74 -31.05 23.64
C THR A 180 34.13 -32.51 23.39
N LEU A 181 33.34 -33.26 22.60
CA LEU A 181 33.67 -34.64 22.26
C LEU A 181 34.99 -34.74 21.46
N GLN A 182 35.23 -33.81 20.52
CA GLN A 182 36.50 -33.74 19.78
C GLN A 182 37.69 -33.45 20.70
N ILE A 183 37.55 -32.51 21.63
CA ILE A 183 38.60 -32.19 22.61
C ILE A 183 38.85 -33.41 23.52
N VAL A 184 37.81 -34.05 24.04
CA VAL A 184 37.94 -35.25 24.88
C VAL A 184 38.60 -36.39 24.10
N ALA A 185 38.24 -36.60 22.84
CA ALA A 185 38.89 -37.59 21.99
C ALA A 185 40.37 -37.26 21.76
N HIS A 186 40.71 -36.00 21.52
CA HIS A 186 42.10 -35.57 21.33
C HIS A 186 42.93 -35.70 22.62
N VAL A 187 42.36 -35.36 23.78
CA VAL A 187 42.99 -35.52 25.09
C VAL A 187 43.23 -37.00 25.42
N LYS A 188 42.25 -37.88 25.16
CA LYS A 188 42.40 -39.33 25.37
C LYS A 188 43.43 -39.96 24.42
N ALA A 189 43.58 -39.43 23.22
CA ALA A 189 44.58 -39.91 22.26
C ALA A 189 46.01 -39.39 22.56
N ASN A 190 46.18 -38.52 23.57
CA ASN A 190 47.48 -37.99 23.95
C ASN A 190 48.26 -39.05 24.77
N PRO A 191 49.48 -39.46 24.37
CA PRO A 191 50.27 -40.45 25.11
C PRO A 191 50.54 -40.07 26.57
N LEU A 192 50.56 -38.76 26.86
CA LEU A 192 50.77 -38.23 28.20
C LEU A 192 49.54 -38.41 29.11
N HIS A 193 48.35 -38.54 28.54
CA HIS A 193 47.11 -38.79 29.28
C HIS A 193 47.13 -40.17 29.94
N ASP A 194 47.57 -41.21 29.22
CA ASP A 194 47.65 -42.57 29.76
C ASP A 194 48.73 -42.68 30.84
N PHE A 195 49.85 -41.97 30.66
CA PHE A 195 50.86 -41.82 31.70
C PHE A 195 50.28 -41.17 32.96
N LEU A 196 49.59 -40.03 32.83
CA LEU A 196 48.99 -39.34 33.99
C LEU A 196 47.91 -40.18 34.69
N GLN A 197 47.09 -40.95 33.95
CA GLN A 197 46.13 -41.86 34.55
C GLN A 197 46.79 -43.04 35.27
N SER A 198 47.97 -43.48 34.83
CA SER A 198 48.74 -44.53 35.52
C SER A 198 49.38 -44.02 36.82
N VAL A 199 49.79 -42.76 36.87
CA VAL A 199 50.44 -42.14 38.05
C VAL A 199 49.40 -41.65 39.07
N TYR A 200 48.24 -41.19 38.61
CA TYR A 200 47.15 -40.68 39.44
C TYR A 200 45.81 -41.34 39.08
N PRO A 201 45.59 -42.60 39.53
CA PRO A 201 44.31 -43.27 39.28
C PRO A 201 43.19 -42.52 40.01
N THR A 202 42.21 -42.01 39.26
CA THR A 202 41.02 -41.40 39.85
C THR A 202 40.24 -42.46 40.63
N SER A 203 40.19 -42.34 41.95
CA SER A 203 39.34 -43.18 42.79
C SER A 203 37.88 -42.93 42.42
N LYS A 204 37.23 -43.93 41.81
CA LYS A 204 35.77 -43.90 41.62
C LYS A 204 35.14 -44.15 42.98
N THR A 205 34.62 -43.10 43.62
CA THR A 205 33.72 -43.23 44.76
C THR A 205 32.45 -43.92 44.27
N GLN A 206 32.17 -45.05 44.93
CA GLN A 206 31.01 -45.92 44.72
C GLN A 206 29.72 -45.23 45.17
#